data_AF-A0A2J8TPF9-F1
#
_entry.id   AF-A0A2J8TPF9-F1
#
_cell.length_a   1.000
_cell.length_b   1.000
_cell.length_c   1.000
_cell.angle_alpha   90.00
_cell.angle_beta   90.00
_cell.angle_gamma   90.00
#
_symmetry.space_group_name_H-M   'P 1'
#
loop_
_entity.id
_entity.type
_entity.pdbx_description
1 polymer ?
#
loop_
_entity_poly.entity_id
_entity_poly.type
_entity_poly.pdbx_seq_one_letter_code
_entity_poly.pdbx_strand_id
1 'polypeptide(L)'
;FYGPRIGALYVRGLGEFTPLYPMLFGGGQEWNFRPGTENTPMIAGLGKAAELVTQNCEAYEAHMRDVRDYLEERLEAEFGQKRIHLNSQFPGTQRLPNTCNFSIRGPRLQGDGPSPWSFQV
;
A
#
# COMPACT_ATOMS: atom_id res chain seq x y z
N PHE A 1 -3.32 -4.47 -4.89
CA PHE A 1 -3.23 -4.41 -6.36
C PHE A 1 -1.97 -5.16 -6.78
N TYR A 2 -2.13 -6.38 -7.29
CA TYR A 2 -1.02 -7.33 -7.54
C TYR A 2 -0.55 -7.26 -8.99
N GLY A 3 -0.14 -6.06 -9.41
CA GLY A 3 0.26 -5.76 -10.79
C GLY A 3 1.77 -5.65 -11.00
N PRO A 4 2.21 -5.48 -12.26
CA PRO A 4 3.59 -5.17 -12.60
C PRO A 4 4.04 -3.81 -12.03
N ARG A 5 5.35 -3.53 -12.07
CA ARG A 5 5.95 -2.28 -11.55
C ARG A 5 5.74 -1.06 -12.47
N ILE A 6 4.50 -0.86 -12.92
CA ILE A 6 4.02 0.34 -13.60
C ILE A 6 2.73 0.82 -12.92
N GLY A 7 2.27 2.02 -13.25
CA GLY A 7 0.99 2.56 -12.77
C GLY A 7 0.32 3.40 -13.83
N ALA A 8 -0.83 3.97 -13.46
CA ALA A 8 -1.59 4.88 -14.29
C ALA A 8 -2.04 6.09 -13.46
N LEU A 9 -2.35 7.19 -14.15
CA LEU A 9 -2.94 8.39 -13.57
C LEU A 9 -4.33 8.57 -14.17
N TYR A 10 -5.37 8.58 -13.33
CA TYR A 10 -6.71 8.94 -13.77
C TYR A 10 -6.89 10.45 -13.73
N VAL A 11 -7.28 11.03 -14.87
CA VAL A 11 -7.60 12.46 -15.00
C VAL A 11 -9.04 12.61 -15.46
N ARG A 12 -9.87 13.26 -14.64
CA ARG A 12 -11.28 13.48 -14.95
C ARG A 12 -11.41 14.50 -16.09
N GLY A 13 -11.96 14.09 -17.23
CA GLY A 13 -12.13 14.96 -18.41
C GLY A 13 -10.81 15.57 -18.85
N LEU A 14 -9.85 14.70 -19.16
CA LEU A 14 -8.51 15.09 -19.60
C LEU A 14 -8.59 16.07 -20.79
N GLY A 15 -8.06 17.28 -20.61
CA GLY A 15 -8.08 18.32 -21.65
C GLY A 15 -9.39 19.11 -21.76
N GLU A 16 -10.45 18.67 -21.09
CA GLU A 16 -11.74 19.37 -21.05
C GLU A 16 -12.00 20.02 -19.68
N PHE A 17 -12.04 19.20 -18.62
CA PHE A 17 -12.30 19.65 -17.25
C PHE A 17 -11.03 19.83 -16.44
N THR A 18 -10.03 18.97 -16.69
CA THR A 18 -8.78 18.99 -15.92
C THR A 18 -7.60 19.13 -16.87
N PRO A 19 -6.81 20.22 -16.77
CA PRO A 19 -5.59 20.36 -17.54
C PRO A 19 -4.51 19.42 -16.99
N LEU A 20 -3.74 18.83 -17.89
CA LEU A 20 -2.53 18.06 -17.56
C LEU A 20 -1.41 18.54 -18.48
N TYR A 21 -0.28 18.93 -17.91
CA TYR A 21 0.89 19.34 -18.69
C TYR A 21 1.91 18.20 -18.71
N PRO A 22 2.40 17.79 -19.89
CA PRO A 22 3.37 16.71 -19.98
C PRO A 22 4.73 17.12 -19.41
N MET A 23 5.38 16.17 -18.74
CA MET A 23 6.78 16.34 -18.31
C MET A 23 7.79 15.93 -19.38
N LEU A 24 7.35 15.09 -20.33
CA LEU A 24 8.16 14.52 -21.39
C LEU A 24 7.62 14.97 -22.75
N PHE A 25 8.50 15.10 -23.74
CA PHE A 25 8.13 15.49 -25.11
C PHE A 25 8.64 14.41 -26.09
N GLY A 26 7.84 14.05 -27.10
CA GLY A 26 8.19 12.97 -28.01
C GLY A 26 7.09 12.61 -29.00
N GLY A 27 7.05 11.35 -29.42
CA GLY A 27 6.28 10.85 -30.59
C GLY A 27 4.76 10.74 -30.45
N GLY A 28 4.13 11.46 -29.51
CA GLY A 28 2.66 11.56 -29.44
C GLY A 28 1.89 10.42 -28.78
N GLN A 29 2.56 9.40 -28.22
CA GLN A 29 1.90 8.38 -27.39
C GLN A 29 1.15 9.00 -26.20
N GLU A 30 0.12 8.31 -25.72
CA GLU A 30 -0.76 8.78 -24.63
C GLU A 30 -1.27 10.22 -24.88
N TRP A 31 -1.65 10.52 -26.13
CA TRP A 31 -2.10 11.84 -26.60
C TRP A 31 -1.17 13.01 -26.25
N ASN A 32 0.15 12.78 -26.32
CA ASN A 32 1.22 13.69 -25.88
C ASN A 32 1.35 13.90 -24.36
N PHE A 33 0.51 13.30 -23.51
CA PHE A 33 0.61 13.47 -22.06
C PHE A 33 1.74 12.63 -21.44
N ARG A 34 2.03 11.46 -22.02
CA ARG A 34 3.16 10.59 -21.65
C ARG A 34 3.74 9.96 -22.92
N PRO A 35 4.56 10.69 -23.69
CA PRO A 35 5.15 10.17 -24.92
C PRO A 35 6.18 9.06 -24.66
N GLY A 36 6.48 8.31 -25.72
CA GLY A 36 7.38 7.14 -25.73
C GLY A 36 6.61 5.84 -25.96
N THR A 37 7.17 4.94 -26.78
CA THR A 37 6.55 3.65 -27.15
C THR A 37 6.01 2.91 -25.93
N GLU A 38 4.77 2.44 -26.04
CA GLU A 38 4.03 1.82 -24.96
C GLU A 38 4.66 0.50 -24.55
N ASN A 39 4.80 0.29 -23.24
CA ASN A 39 5.25 -0.99 -22.70
C ASN A 39 4.08 -1.98 -22.66
N THR A 40 3.70 -2.48 -23.83
CA THR A 40 2.50 -3.30 -24.06
C THR A 40 2.40 -4.51 -23.12
N PRO A 41 3.47 -5.29 -22.86
CA PRO A 41 3.40 -6.40 -21.90
C PRO A 41 3.07 -5.95 -20.47
N MET A 42 3.64 -4.82 -20.02
CA MET A 42 3.35 -4.30 -18.69
C MET A 42 1.92 -3.74 -18.60
N ILE A 43 1.41 -3.11 -19.66
CA ILE A 43 0.02 -2.63 -19.73
C ILE A 43 -0.96 -3.80 -19.66
N ALA A 44 -0.70 -4.90 -20.40
CA ALA A 44 -1.54 -6.10 -20.34
C ALA A 44 -1.58 -6.69 -18.91
N GLY A 45 -0.42 -6.77 -18.24
CA GLY A 45 -0.34 -7.22 -16.85
C GLY A 45 -1.09 -6.29 -15.88
N LEU A 46 -0.99 -4.98 -16.08
CA LEU A 46 -1.73 -3.98 -15.30
C LEU A 46 -3.24 -4.14 -15.49
N GLY A 47 -3.70 -4.34 -16.73
CA GLY A 47 -5.10 -4.60 -17.06
C GLY A 47 -5.63 -5.86 -16.37
N LYS A 48 -4.86 -6.96 -16.38
CA LYS A 48 -5.28 -8.18 -15.70
C LYS A 48 -5.36 -8.00 -14.17
N ALA A 49 -4.42 -7.28 -13.58
CA ALA A 49 -4.47 -6.98 -12.15
C ALA A 49 -5.70 -6.13 -11.78
N ALA A 50 -6.07 -5.15 -12.62
CA ALA A 50 -7.27 -4.36 -12.44
C ALA A 50 -8.55 -5.22 -12.54
N GLU A 51 -8.63 -6.10 -13.54
CA GLU A 51 -9.76 -7.02 -13.70
C GLU A 51 -9.98 -7.90 -12.45
N LEU A 52 -8.91 -8.50 -11.92
CA LEU A 52 -8.98 -9.33 -10.72
C LEU A 52 -9.41 -8.54 -9.49
N VAL A 53 -8.92 -7.30 -9.33
CA VAL A 53 -9.33 -6.42 -8.24
C VAL A 53 -10.81 -6.08 -8.37
N THR A 54 -11.31 -5.73 -9.55
CA THR A 54 -12.73 -5.44 -9.76
C THR A 54 -13.63 -6.63 -9.43
N GLN A 55 -13.23 -7.85 -9.78
CA GLN A 55 -14.01 -9.06 -9.51
C GLN A 55 -14.00 -9.49 -8.04
N ASN A 56 -12.90 -9.25 -7.31
CA ASN A 56 -12.65 -9.86 -6.01
C ASN A 56 -12.44 -8.84 -4.87
N CYS A 57 -12.70 -7.55 -5.10
CA CYS A 57 -12.36 -6.47 -4.17
C CYS A 57 -12.90 -6.73 -2.74
N GLU A 58 -14.19 -7.05 -2.63
CA GLU A 58 -14.84 -7.30 -1.34
C GLU A 58 -14.27 -8.53 -0.63
N ALA A 59 -13.99 -9.60 -1.38
CA ALA A 59 -13.39 -10.82 -0.84
C ALA A 59 -11.96 -10.57 -0.33
N TYR A 60 -11.15 -9.80 -1.07
CA TYR A 60 -9.82 -9.39 -0.63
C TYR A 60 -9.88 -8.51 0.61
N GLU A 61 -10.79 -7.54 0.64
CA GLU A 61 -10.98 -6.67 1.80
C GLU A 61 -11.38 -7.47 3.04
N ALA A 62 -12.37 -8.36 2.92
CA ALA A 62 -12.84 -9.18 4.03
C ALA A 62 -11.73 -10.07 4.58
N HIS A 63 -11.01 -10.78 3.71
CA HIS A 63 -9.91 -11.65 4.13
C HIS A 63 -8.76 -10.86 4.78
N MET A 64 -8.36 -9.73 4.18
CA MET A 64 -7.30 -8.89 4.73
C MET A 64 -7.66 -8.35 6.12
N ARG A 65 -8.93 -7.96 6.30
CA ARG A 65 -9.44 -7.47 7.57
C ARG A 65 -9.43 -8.57 8.63
N ASP A 66 -9.94 -9.75 8.32
CA ASP A 66 -9.97 -10.91 9.22
C ASP A 66 -8.57 -11.26 9.73
N VAL A 67 -7.60 -11.37 8.82
CA VAL A 67 -6.20 -11.68 9.18
C VAL A 67 -5.58 -10.57 10.03
N ARG A 68 -5.87 -9.30 9.72
CA ARG A 68 -5.32 -8.17 10.49
C ARG A 68 -5.93 -8.11 11.88
N ASP A 69 -7.24 -8.28 12.00
CA ASP A 69 -7.94 -8.25 13.29
C ASP A 69 -7.48 -9.44 14.17
N TYR A 70 -7.31 -10.64 13.58
CA TYR A 70 -6.67 -11.77 14.26
C TYR A 70 -5.24 -11.44 14.72
N LEU A 71 -4.42 -10.79 13.89
CA LEU A 71 -3.07 -10.37 14.28
C LEU A 71 -3.11 -9.41 15.48
N GLU A 72 -3.99 -8.42 15.49
CA GLU A 72 -4.12 -7.47 16.60
C GLU A 72 -4.55 -8.18 17.90
N GLU A 73 -5.54 -9.09 17.83
CA GLU A 73 -5.96 -9.90 18.99
C GLU A 73 -4.80 -10.73 19.55
N ARG A 74 -4.03 -11.39 18.68
CA ARG A 74 -2.86 -12.18 19.10
C ARG A 74 -1.78 -11.30 19.72
N LEU A 75 -1.49 -10.16 19.12
CA LEU A 75 -0.48 -9.23 19.63
C LEU A 75 -0.85 -8.71 21.03
N GLU A 76 -2.11 -8.39 21.27
CA GLU A 76 -2.59 -8.00 22.59
C GLU A 76 -2.54 -9.16 23.60
N ALA A 77 -2.91 -10.37 23.18
CA ALA A 77 -2.86 -11.56 24.03
C ALA A 77 -1.43 -11.93 24.46
N GLU A 78 -0.46 -11.85 23.55
CA GLU A 78 0.94 -12.25 23.81
C GLU A 78 1.74 -11.20 24.59
N PHE A 79 1.62 -9.91 24.22
CA PHE A 79 2.44 -8.86 24.83
C PHE A 79 1.72 -8.13 25.97
N GLY A 80 0.41 -8.26 26.07
CA GLY A 80 -0.44 -7.54 27.01
C GLY A 80 -0.70 -6.10 26.58
N GLN A 81 -1.94 -5.65 26.77
CA GLN A 81 -2.44 -4.32 26.36
C GLN A 81 -1.65 -3.13 26.93
N LYS A 82 -0.93 -3.31 28.04
CA LYS A 82 -0.09 -2.24 28.64
C LYS A 82 1.26 -2.07 27.94
N ARG A 83 1.75 -3.11 27.26
CA ARG A 83 3.05 -3.10 26.59
C ARG A 83 2.91 -2.86 25.10
N ILE A 84 1.83 -3.29 24.46
CA ILE A 84 1.63 -2.99 23.04
C ILE A 84 0.79 -1.72 22.86
N HIS A 85 1.09 -0.95 21.83
CA HIS A 85 0.29 0.18 21.39
C HIS A 85 0.01 0.04 19.88
N LEU A 86 -1.27 -0.02 19.50
CA LEU A 86 -1.70 -0.14 18.10
C LEU A 86 -1.85 1.26 17.50
N ASN A 87 -0.93 1.60 16.59
CA ASN A 87 -0.83 2.93 15.95
C ASN A 87 -1.79 3.10 14.76
N SER A 88 -2.57 2.07 14.42
CA SER A 88 -3.53 2.09 13.31
C SER A 88 -4.99 2.15 13.77
N GLN A 89 -5.28 2.31 15.06
CA GLN A 89 -6.63 2.39 15.61
C GLN A 89 -6.95 3.82 16.07
N PHE A 90 -7.53 4.64 15.20
CA PHE A 90 -7.99 5.99 15.56
C PHE A 90 -9.52 6.00 15.71
N PRO A 91 -10.07 6.43 16.87
CA PRO A 91 -11.52 6.43 17.11
C PRO A 91 -12.31 7.16 16.03
N GLY A 92 -13.37 6.52 15.51
CA GLY A 92 -14.27 7.11 14.52
C GLY A 92 -13.72 7.22 13.09
N THR A 93 -12.56 6.61 12.79
CA THR A 93 -11.95 6.65 11.45
C THR A 93 -11.95 5.28 10.77
N GLN A 94 -11.99 5.29 9.44
CA GLN A 94 -11.73 4.10 8.64
C GLN A 94 -10.22 3.90 8.46
N ARG A 95 -9.81 2.65 8.25
CA ARG A 95 -8.41 2.27 8.01
C ARG A 95 -8.32 1.20 6.93
N LEU A 96 -7.14 1.03 6.35
CA LEU A 96 -6.89 -0.06 5.42
C LEU A 96 -7.15 -1.43 6.10
N PRO A 97 -7.75 -2.39 5.40
CA PRO A 97 -8.13 -3.68 5.98
C PRO A 97 -6.90 -4.50 6.39
N ASN A 98 -5.78 -4.37 5.69
CA ASN A 98 -4.58 -5.18 5.89
C ASN A 98 -3.50 -4.54 6.77
N THR A 99 -3.69 -3.31 7.25
CA THR A 99 -2.61 -2.54 7.89
C THR A 99 -2.72 -2.61 9.42
N CYS A 100 -1.66 -3.06 10.07
CA CYS A 100 -1.46 -3.05 11.51
C CYS A 100 -0.07 -2.45 11.81
N ASN A 101 -0.05 -1.17 12.19
CA ASN A 101 1.15 -0.54 12.74
C ASN A 101 1.06 -0.64 14.28
N PHE A 102 2.12 -1.10 14.93
CA PHE A 102 2.18 -1.23 16.38
C PHE A 102 3.56 -0.91 16.94
N SER A 103 3.61 -0.57 18.22
CA SER A 103 4.83 -0.35 18.99
C SER A 103 4.80 -1.21 20.24
N ILE A 104 5.92 -1.83 20.60
CA ILE A 104 6.08 -2.52 21.89
C ILE A 104 6.87 -1.61 22.83
N ARG A 105 6.30 -1.30 23.98
CA ARG A 105 6.91 -0.51 25.04
C ARG A 105 7.92 -1.36 25.81
N GLY A 106 9.14 -0.86 25.90
CA GLY A 106 10.20 -1.45 26.72
C GLY A 106 11.52 -0.71 26.49
N PRO A 107 12.22 -0.26 27.55
CA PRO A 107 13.46 0.50 27.41
C PRO A 107 14.65 -0.30 26.87
N ARG A 108 14.52 -1.63 26.73
CA ARG A 108 15.61 -2.55 26.33
C ARG A 108 15.11 -3.71 25.45
N LEU A 109 14.32 -3.41 24.43
CA LEU A 109 14.05 -4.40 23.37
C LEU A 109 15.29 -4.48 22.47
N GLN A 110 16.30 -5.20 22.93
CA GLN A 110 17.50 -5.51 22.15
C GLN A 110 17.23 -6.86 21.50
N GLY A 111 17.32 -6.93 20.17
CA GLY A 111 17.22 -8.23 19.48
C GLY A 111 18.38 -9.12 19.91
N ASP A 112 18.11 -10.35 20.30
CA ASP A 112 19.11 -11.39 20.62
C ASP A 112 19.84 -11.89 19.35
N GLY A 113 20.37 -10.96 18.57
CA GLY A 113 21.31 -11.23 17.49
C GLY A 113 22.69 -10.74 17.90
N PRO A 114 23.79 -11.46 17.59
CA PRO A 114 25.13 -10.91 17.75
C PRO A 114 25.27 -9.73 16.79
N SER A 115 25.06 -8.51 17.28
CA SER A 115 25.11 -7.29 16.48
C SER A 115 26.23 -6.37 17.03
N PRO A 116 27.25 -6.03 16.24
CA PRO A 116 28.36 -5.17 16.64
C PRO A 116 28.03 -3.66 16.60
N TRP A 117 26.75 -3.30 16.44
CA TRP A 117 26.32 -1.91 16.23
C TRP A 117 25.45 -1.42 17.39
N SER A 118 26.06 -1.20 18.55
CA SER A 118 25.46 -0.38 19.62
C SER A 118 25.74 1.10 19.33
N PHE A 119 24.74 1.82 18.83
CA PHE A 119 24.73 3.28 18.95
C PHE A 119 24.23 3.65 20.34
N GLN A 120 25.13 4.18 21.17
CA GLN A 120 24.79 4.88 22.40
C GLN A 120 24.21 6.25 22.01
N VAL A 121 23.08 6.60 22.63
CA VAL A 121 22.65 7.98 22.83
C VAL A 121 22.61 8.23 24.33
#